data_AF-A0A8H7AXU8-F1
#
_entry.id   AF-A0A8H7AXU8-F1
#
_cell.length_a   1.000
_cell.length_b   1.000
_cell.length_c   1.000
_cell.angle_alpha   90.00
_cell.angle_beta   90.00
_cell.angle_gamma   90.00
#
_symmetry.space_group_name_H-M   'P 1'
#
loop_
_entity.id
_entity.type
_entity.pdbx_description
1 polymer ?
#
loop_
_entity_poly.entity_id
_entity_poly.type
_entity_poly.pdbx_seq_one_letter_code
_entity_poly.pdbx_strand_id
1 'polypeptide(L)'
;MDDSMIQRLMETVQLINTNLDTSPASWRDQLPAIRNTIVSFEIMDSVPEEERRNWQLPLISVFQRVAFADADNGVIQDLADWCLRQLVTLLQIYPDNVDILTLIGRNWLLRAQKALSSIARTERNSFSSDTSNFRLLSSTTRGLVEAEQRLHQAVYIEARGLLLPATDYLQRAVYVATEQGVVTGHLLSMAAEAFMSLGNITSVMANGRYFQQAIAYLRAARDTPNYFLSPHLEQYLDGYGPLYDDV
;
A
#
# COMPACT_ATOMS: atom_id res chain seq x y z
N MET A 1 17.01 -16.80 -20.47
CA MET A 1 16.07 -17.83 -19.98
C MET A 1 15.32 -18.32 -21.20
N ASP A 2 15.10 -19.63 -21.35
CA ASP A 2 14.42 -20.17 -22.55
C ASP A 2 12.93 -19.78 -22.54
N ASP A 3 12.37 -19.44 -23.70
CA ASP A 3 10.99 -18.97 -23.85
C ASP A 3 9.99 -20.01 -23.32
N SER A 4 10.31 -21.28 -23.48
CA SER A 4 9.51 -22.40 -22.95
C SER A 4 9.41 -22.41 -21.42
N MET A 5 10.46 -21.95 -20.72
CA MET A 5 10.46 -21.83 -19.27
C MET A 5 9.64 -20.62 -18.80
N ILE A 6 9.73 -19.50 -19.52
CA ILE A 6 8.95 -18.30 -19.23
C ILE A 6 7.46 -18.59 -19.39
N GLN A 7 7.07 -19.30 -20.45
CA GLN A 7 5.68 -19.67 -20.68
C GLN A 7 5.11 -20.51 -19.53
N ARG A 8 5.81 -21.57 -19.10
CA ARG A 8 5.37 -22.42 -17.97
C ARG A 8 5.29 -21.65 -16.66
N LEU A 9 6.24 -20.74 -16.43
CA LEU A 9 6.20 -19.86 -15.26
C LEU A 9 4.94 -18.99 -15.29
N MET A 10 4.64 -18.37 -16.43
CA MET A 10 3.48 -17.50 -16.57
C MET A 10 2.14 -18.25 -16.49
N GLU A 11 2.05 -19.48 -17.00
CA GLU A 11 0.89 -20.37 -16.78
C GLU A 11 0.69 -20.65 -15.29
N THR A 12 1.77 -20.90 -14.54
CA THR A 12 1.72 -21.12 -13.09
C THR A 12 1.27 -19.85 -12.36
N VAL A 13 1.79 -18.68 -12.74
CA VAL A 13 1.40 -17.38 -12.18
C VAL A 13 -0.08 -17.09 -12.41
N GLN A 14 -0.59 -17.36 -13.62
CA GLN A 14 -2.01 -17.20 -13.95
C GLN A 14 -2.90 -18.13 -13.15
N LEU A 15 -2.48 -19.39 -12.96
CA LEU A 15 -3.20 -20.35 -12.12
C LEU A 15 -3.28 -19.87 -10.66
N ILE A 16 -2.14 -19.43 -10.10
CA ILE A 16 -2.10 -18.84 -8.74
C ILE A 16 -3.06 -17.67 -8.65
N ASN A 17 -3.01 -16.73 -9.61
CA ASN A 17 -3.85 -15.54 -9.62
C ASN A 17 -5.35 -15.91 -9.65
N THR A 18 -5.73 -16.86 -10.51
CA THR A 18 -7.12 -17.35 -10.62
C THR A 18 -7.59 -18.04 -9.33
N ASN A 19 -6.72 -18.83 -8.70
CA ASN A 19 -7.02 -19.45 -7.42
C ASN A 19 -7.25 -18.40 -6.32
N LEU A 20 -6.44 -17.33 -6.29
CA LEU A 20 -6.61 -16.24 -5.34
C LEU A 20 -7.90 -15.44 -5.57
N ASP A 21 -8.34 -15.30 -6.82
CA ASP A 21 -9.59 -14.61 -7.15
C ASP A 21 -10.83 -15.44 -6.76
N THR A 22 -10.75 -16.76 -6.90
CA THR A 22 -11.86 -17.69 -6.58
C THR A 22 -11.91 -18.10 -5.12
N SER A 23 -10.75 -18.29 -4.49
CA SER A 23 -10.60 -18.69 -3.10
C SER A 23 -9.41 -17.95 -2.46
N PRO A 24 -9.61 -16.70 -1.97
CA PRO A 24 -8.54 -15.91 -1.37
C PRO A 24 -7.81 -16.63 -0.22
N ALA A 25 -8.50 -17.53 0.50
CA ALA A 25 -7.94 -18.29 1.61
C ALA A 25 -6.92 -19.38 1.18
N SER A 26 -6.88 -19.77 -0.11
CA SER A 26 -5.96 -20.81 -0.62
C SER A 26 -4.54 -20.31 -0.87
N TRP A 27 -4.20 -19.09 -0.45
CA TRP A 27 -2.87 -18.51 -0.65
C TRP A 27 -1.75 -19.36 -0.04
N ARG A 28 -2.02 -20.07 1.06
CA ARG A 28 -1.05 -20.95 1.73
C ARG A 28 -0.62 -22.11 0.84
N ASP A 29 -1.54 -22.63 0.04
CA ASP A 29 -1.29 -23.75 -0.87
C ASP A 29 -0.38 -23.35 -2.04
N GLN A 30 -0.29 -22.04 -2.33
CA GLN A 30 0.54 -21.50 -3.42
C GLN A 30 2.00 -21.28 -2.99
N LEU A 31 2.30 -21.26 -1.68
CA LEU A 31 3.63 -20.95 -1.15
C LEU A 31 4.74 -21.87 -1.67
N PRO A 32 4.58 -23.21 -1.76
CA PRO A 32 5.66 -24.08 -2.24
C PRO A 32 6.08 -23.76 -3.67
N ALA A 33 5.11 -23.53 -4.57
CA ALA A 33 5.38 -23.20 -5.97
C ALA A 33 6.11 -21.84 -6.09
N ILE A 34 5.68 -20.85 -5.32
CA ILE A 34 6.28 -19.52 -5.30
C ILE A 34 7.71 -19.58 -4.75
N ARG A 35 7.92 -20.28 -3.63
CA ARG A 35 9.26 -20.43 -3.02
C ARG A 35 10.25 -21.12 -3.96
N ASN A 36 9.84 -22.16 -4.66
CA ASN A 36 10.68 -22.79 -5.68
C ASN A 36 11.05 -21.82 -6.81
N THR A 37 10.12 -20.95 -7.18
CA THR A 37 10.35 -19.92 -8.21
C THR A 37 11.37 -18.89 -7.72
N ILE A 38 11.17 -18.27 -6.56
CA ILE A 38 12.06 -17.19 -6.09
C ILE A 38 13.48 -17.67 -5.76
N VAL A 39 13.68 -18.95 -5.45
CA VAL A 39 15.01 -19.55 -5.29
C VAL A 39 15.72 -19.70 -6.63
N SER A 40 14.97 -20.01 -7.69
CA SER A 40 15.51 -20.28 -9.02
C SER A 40 15.61 -19.03 -9.89
N PHE A 41 14.98 -17.93 -9.47
CA PHE A 41 14.75 -16.75 -10.30
C PHE A 41 15.07 -15.45 -9.56
N GLU A 42 16.01 -14.69 -10.12
CA GLU A 42 16.37 -13.35 -9.67
C GLU A 42 16.62 -12.46 -10.91
N ILE A 43 16.06 -11.26 -10.89
CA ILE A 43 16.28 -10.22 -11.89
C ILE A 43 17.62 -9.57 -11.57
N MET A 44 18.64 -9.91 -12.34
CA MET A 44 20.00 -9.40 -12.18
C MET A 44 20.48 -8.56 -13.38
N ASP A 45 19.79 -8.63 -14.50
CA ASP A 45 20.20 -7.95 -15.72
C ASP A 45 19.82 -6.47 -15.65
N SER A 46 20.75 -5.61 -16.06
CA SER A 46 20.62 -4.16 -16.08
C SER A 46 20.25 -3.61 -17.45
N VAL A 47 20.16 -4.46 -18.49
CA VAL A 47 19.78 -4.04 -19.84
C VAL A 47 18.26 -3.91 -19.95
N PRO A 48 17.74 -2.74 -20.38
CA PRO A 48 16.31 -2.57 -20.67
C PRO A 48 15.86 -3.51 -21.80
N GLU A 49 14.84 -4.31 -21.54
CA GLU A 49 14.16 -5.18 -22.49
C GLU A 49 12.66 -5.23 -22.16
N GLU A 50 11.82 -4.68 -23.05
CA GLU A 50 10.39 -4.51 -22.79
C GLU A 50 9.63 -5.84 -22.70
N GLU A 51 9.97 -6.81 -23.57
CA GLU A 51 9.37 -8.14 -23.55
C GLU A 51 9.58 -8.82 -22.19
N ARG A 52 10.74 -8.56 -21.57
CA ARG A 52 11.09 -9.10 -20.27
C ARG A 52 10.28 -8.47 -19.15
N ARG A 53 10.14 -7.15 -19.18
CA ARG A 53 9.31 -6.39 -18.23
C ARG A 53 7.86 -6.90 -18.22
N ASN A 54 7.32 -7.25 -19.39
CA ASN A 54 5.92 -7.64 -19.56
C ASN A 54 5.51 -8.89 -18.76
N TRP A 55 6.44 -9.83 -18.51
CA TRP A 55 6.17 -11.00 -17.66
C TRP A 55 6.68 -10.83 -16.22
N GLN A 56 7.72 -10.02 -16.00
CA GLN A 56 8.27 -9.76 -14.67
C GLN A 56 7.27 -9.02 -13.76
N LEU A 57 6.55 -8.02 -14.29
CA LEU A 57 5.60 -7.25 -13.48
C LEU A 57 4.41 -8.07 -13.00
N PRO A 58 3.70 -8.85 -13.85
CA PRO A 58 2.64 -9.73 -13.38
C PRO A 58 3.13 -10.79 -12.37
N LEU A 59 4.32 -11.37 -12.60
CA LEU A 59 4.94 -12.34 -11.67
C LEU A 59 5.09 -11.72 -10.28
N ILE A 60 5.74 -10.56 -10.18
CA ILE A 60 5.97 -9.88 -8.90
C ILE A 60 4.66 -9.44 -8.27
N SER A 61 3.70 -8.93 -9.06
CA SER A 61 2.38 -8.51 -8.57
C SER A 61 1.61 -9.67 -7.92
N VAL A 62 1.58 -10.85 -8.54
CA VAL A 62 0.90 -12.03 -7.97
C VAL A 62 1.63 -12.53 -6.72
N PHE A 63 2.95 -12.54 -6.73
CA PHE A 63 3.72 -12.95 -5.55
C PHE A 63 3.52 -11.98 -4.38
N GLN A 64 3.41 -10.69 -4.67
CA GLN A 64 3.04 -9.68 -3.68
C GLN A 64 1.64 -9.93 -3.11
N ARG A 65 0.63 -10.27 -3.95
CA ARG A 65 -0.71 -10.64 -3.45
C ARG A 65 -0.64 -11.78 -2.42
N VAL A 66 0.19 -12.80 -2.67
CA VAL A 66 0.38 -13.90 -1.71
C VAL A 66 1.13 -13.44 -0.48
N ALA A 67 2.23 -12.70 -0.65
CA ALA A 67 3.09 -12.23 0.44
C ALA A 67 2.32 -11.45 1.52
N PHE A 68 1.27 -10.75 1.09
CA PHE A 68 0.44 -9.85 1.90
C PHE A 68 -1.02 -10.32 2.04
N ALA A 69 -1.32 -11.59 1.76
CA ALA A 69 -2.69 -12.11 1.82
C ALA A 69 -3.34 -12.02 3.22
N ASP A 70 -2.53 -11.92 4.27
CA ASP A 70 -2.95 -11.76 5.67
C ASP A 70 -2.14 -10.64 6.37
N ALA A 71 -1.95 -9.51 5.69
CA ALA A 71 -1.06 -8.42 6.11
C ALA A 71 -1.35 -7.89 7.53
N ASP A 72 -2.59 -7.98 8.01
CA ASP A 72 -2.99 -7.59 9.36
C ASP A 72 -2.37 -8.48 10.44
N ASN A 73 -2.24 -9.78 10.19
CA ASN A 73 -1.62 -10.73 11.14
C ASN A 73 -0.12 -10.90 10.89
N GLY A 74 0.34 -10.57 9.69
CA GLY A 74 1.75 -10.49 9.35
C GLY A 74 2.04 -10.77 7.88
N VAL A 75 3.26 -10.44 7.50
CA VAL A 75 3.74 -10.58 6.13
C VAL A 75 4.61 -11.83 6.01
N ILE A 76 4.52 -12.52 4.87
CA ILE A 76 5.48 -13.58 4.50
C ILE A 76 6.77 -12.88 4.06
N GLN A 77 7.70 -12.72 5.01
CA GLN A 77 8.87 -11.85 4.87
C GLN A 77 9.75 -12.21 3.66
N ASP A 78 10.03 -13.49 3.45
CA ASP A 78 10.89 -13.96 2.36
C ASP A 78 10.35 -13.55 0.98
N LEU A 79 9.04 -13.71 0.75
CA LEU A 79 8.40 -13.31 -0.49
C LEU A 79 8.31 -11.78 -0.64
N ALA A 80 7.94 -11.08 0.44
CA ALA A 80 7.80 -9.63 0.40
C ALA A 80 9.15 -8.93 0.14
N ASP A 81 10.22 -9.42 0.75
CA ASP A 81 11.59 -8.91 0.57
C ASP A 81 12.10 -9.21 -0.82
N TRP A 82 11.83 -10.41 -1.34
CA TRP A 82 12.14 -10.75 -2.73
C TRP A 82 11.42 -9.80 -3.70
N CYS A 83 10.10 -9.62 -3.55
CA CYS A 83 9.32 -8.72 -4.41
C CYS A 83 9.87 -7.28 -4.40
N LEU A 84 10.15 -6.75 -3.21
CA LEU A 84 10.70 -5.40 -3.07
C LEU A 84 12.07 -5.28 -3.76
N ARG A 85 12.96 -6.26 -3.56
CA ARG A 85 14.28 -6.27 -4.19
C ARG A 85 14.17 -6.30 -5.71
N GLN A 86 13.32 -7.16 -6.25
CA GLN A 86 13.10 -7.25 -7.71
C GLN A 86 12.57 -5.92 -8.27
N LEU A 87 11.61 -5.30 -7.59
CA LEU A 87 11.04 -4.02 -8.03
C LEU A 87 12.05 -2.88 -7.98
N VAL A 88 12.90 -2.81 -6.95
CA VAL A 88 13.96 -1.79 -6.85
C VAL A 88 14.99 -1.98 -7.97
N THR A 89 15.36 -3.21 -8.31
CA THR A 89 16.22 -3.49 -9.48
C THR A 89 15.54 -3.00 -10.76
N LEU A 90 14.26 -3.32 -10.96
CA LEU A 90 13.52 -2.86 -12.14
C LEU A 90 13.39 -1.34 -12.20
N LEU A 91 13.25 -0.66 -11.06
CA LEU A 91 13.18 0.80 -11.01
C LEU A 91 14.49 1.46 -11.48
N GLN A 92 15.64 0.84 -11.24
CA GLN A 92 16.93 1.36 -11.76
C GLN A 92 16.99 1.31 -13.29
N ILE A 93 16.28 0.37 -13.91
CA ILE A 93 16.23 0.18 -15.36
C ILE A 93 15.12 1.06 -15.97
N TYR A 94 13.98 1.18 -15.28
CA TYR A 94 12.79 1.91 -15.71
C TYR A 94 12.34 2.92 -14.64
N PRO A 95 13.06 4.05 -14.48
CA PRO A 95 12.88 4.97 -13.34
C PRO A 95 11.51 5.62 -13.27
N ASP A 96 10.85 5.83 -14.42
CA ASP A 96 9.56 6.52 -14.53
C ASP A 96 8.45 5.55 -14.99
N ASN A 97 8.59 4.26 -14.66
CA ASN A 97 7.52 3.31 -14.86
C ASN A 97 6.53 3.37 -13.69
N VAL A 98 5.29 3.73 -13.99
CA VAL A 98 4.20 3.92 -13.01
C VAL A 98 3.90 2.63 -12.24
N ASP A 99 3.87 1.48 -12.91
CA ASP A 99 3.53 0.20 -12.27
C ASP A 99 4.58 -0.22 -11.25
N ILE A 100 5.87 -0.07 -11.57
CA ILE A 100 6.97 -0.38 -10.66
C ILE A 100 6.89 0.50 -9.41
N LEU A 101 6.76 1.83 -9.58
CA LEU A 101 6.62 2.77 -8.48
C LEU A 101 5.41 2.43 -7.60
N THR A 102 4.28 2.11 -8.24
CA THR A 102 3.04 1.73 -7.55
C THR A 102 3.22 0.45 -6.73
N LEU A 103 3.82 -0.59 -7.30
CA LEU A 103 4.05 -1.87 -6.62
C LEU A 103 5.03 -1.72 -5.45
N ILE A 104 6.06 -0.87 -5.56
CA ILE A 104 6.97 -0.57 -4.45
C ILE A 104 6.22 0.15 -3.32
N GLY A 105 5.49 1.22 -3.65
CA GLY A 105 4.69 1.96 -2.69
C GLY A 105 3.67 1.08 -1.97
N ARG A 106 2.98 0.22 -2.73
CA ARG A 106 2.07 -0.81 -2.20
C ARG A 106 2.77 -1.79 -1.27
N ASN A 107 4.00 -2.22 -1.59
CA ASN A 107 4.77 -3.13 -0.74
C ASN A 107 4.96 -2.54 0.66
N TRP A 108 5.40 -1.28 0.71
CA TRP A 108 5.59 -0.54 1.97
C TRP A 108 4.29 -0.30 2.73
N LEU A 109 3.23 0.10 2.02
CA LEU A 109 1.90 0.29 2.61
C LEU A 109 1.37 -1.01 3.24
N LEU A 110 1.54 -2.14 2.55
CA LEU A 110 1.09 -3.44 3.05
C LEU A 110 1.94 -3.96 4.21
N ARG A 111 3.24 -3.65 4.27
CA ARG A 111 4.09 -3.94 5.44
C ARG A 111 3.61 -3.21 6.69
N ALA A 112 3.06 -2.00 6.54
CA ALA A 112 2.59 -1.21 7.66
C ALA A 112 1.30 -1.77 8.30
N GLN A 113 0.53 -2.63 7.62
CA GLN A 113 -0.82 -3.04 8.05
C GLN A 113 -0.85 -3.73 9.42
N LYS A 114 0.12 -4.58 9.73
CA LYS A 114 0.21 -5.20 11.07
C LYS A 114 0.39 -4.15 12.19
N ALA A 115 1.24 -3.17 11.96
CA ALA A 115 1.47 -2.09 12.93
C ALA A 115 0.21 -1.21 13.06
N LEU A 116 -0.42 -0.85 11.93
CA LEU A 116 -1.66 -0.07 11.89
C LEU A 116 -2.83 -0.79 12.58
N SER A 117 -3.00 -2.08 12.35
CA SER A 117 -4.06 -2.88 12.99
C SER A 117 -3.82 -3.02 14.50
N SER A 118 -2.56 -3.15 14.94
CA SER A 118 -2.18 -3.14 16.35
C SER A 118 -2.50 -1.79 17.03
N ILE A 119 -2.18 -0.68 16.35
CA ILE A 119 -2.53 0.68 16.79
C ILE A 119 -4.05 0.81 16.94
N ALA A 120 -4.81 0.47 15.89
CA ALA A 120 -6.27 0.56 15.89
C ALA A 120 -6.92 -0.28 17.01
N ARG A 121 -6.40 -1.48 17.29
CA ARG A 121 -6.85 -2.33 18.41
C ARG A 121 -6.56 -1.70 19.78
N THR A 122 -5.35 -1.15 19.94
CA THR A 122 -4.92 -0.51 21.19
C THR A 122 -5.75 0.74 21.49
N GLU A 123 -6.00 1.55 20.47
CA GLU A 123 -6.87 2.73 20.58
C GLU A 123 -8.29 2.32 20.96
N ARG A 124 -8.90 1.36 20.25
CA ARG A 124 -10.25 0.88 20.56
C ARG A 124 -10.40 0.37 21.99
N ASN A 125 -9.42 -0.36 22.49
CA ASN A 125 -9.43 -0.91 23.85
C ASN A 125 -9.27 0.20 24.92
N SER A 126 -8.50 1.24 24.62
CA SER A 126 -8.31 2.39 25.51
C SER A 126 -9.59 3.22 25.69
N PHE A 127 -10.47 3.23 24.70
CA PHE A 127 -11.75 3.93 24.76
C PHE A 127 -12.89 3.10 25.38
N SER A 128 -12.71 1.80 25.61
CA SER A 128 -13.77 0.92 26.12
C SER A 128 -13.94 0.96 27.64
N SER A 129 -13.15 1.78 28.34
CA SER A 129 -13.29 2.04 29.79
C SER A 129 -14.15 3.25 30.13
N ASP A 130 -14.50 4.09 29.14
CA ASP A 130 -15.36 5.27 29.32
C ASP A 130 -16.50 5.21 28.30
N THR A 131 -17.71 5.01 28.79
CA THR A 131 -18.93 4.96 27.98
C THR A 131 -19.21 6.25 27.22
N SER A 132 -19.63 6.08 25.97
CA SER A 132 -20.50 6.92 25.13
C SER A 132 -19.89 8.08 24.32
N ASN A 133 -20.25 8.03 23.02
CA ASN A 133 -20.31 9.10 22.01
C ASN A 133 -19.07 9.33 21.13
N PHE A 134 -19.18 8.79 19.92
CA PHE A 134 -18.89 9.44 18.64
C PHE A 134 -17.85 10.57 18.65
N ARG A 135 -16.64 10.19 18.21
CA ARG A 135 -15.66 10.98 17.42
C ARG A 135 -15.99 12.46 17.23
N LEU A 136 -15.79 13.25 18.26
CA LEU A 136 -15.52 14.67 18.17
C LEU A 136 -14.53 14.95 19.28
N LEU A 137 -13.38 15.50 18.90
CA LEU A 137 -12.39 16.16 19.75
C LEU A 137 -12.60 15.91 21.26
N SER A 138 -11.88 14.96 21.86
CA SER A 138 -11.54 15.15 23.27
C SER A 138 -10.57 16.33 23.32
N SER A 139 -11.13 17.54 23.23
CA SER A 139 -10.47 18.84 23.31
C SER A 139 -10.04 19.14 24.74
N THR A 140 -9.74 18.10 25.52
CA THR A 140 -9.03 18.27 26.78
C THR A 140 -7.55 18.23 26.44
N THR A 141 -6.80 19.22 26.91
CA THR A 141 -5.34 19.27 26.76
C THR A 141 -4.69 17.94 27.20
N ARG A 142 -5.31 17.23 28.16
CA ARG A 142 -4.90 15.90 28.61
C ARG A 142 -5.02 14.82 27.54
N GLY A 143 -6.16 14.74 26.83
CA GLY A 143 -6.34 13.77 25.74
C GLY A 143 -5.37 13.98 24.58
N LEU A 144 -5.06 15.24 24.26
CA LEU A 144 -4.05 15.60 23.25
C LEU A 144 -2.64 15.21 23.71
N VAL A 145 -2.27 15.49 24.96
CA VAL A 145 -0.95 15.13 25.51
C VAL A 145 -0.76 13.61 25.54
N GLU A 146 -1.77 12.85 25.94
CA GLU A 146 -1.71 11.38 25.91
C GLU A 146 -1.61 10.83 24.49
N ALA A 147 -2.36 11.40 23.53
CA ALA A 147 -2.27 11.01 22.13
C ALA A 147 -0.86 11.27 21.57
N GLU A 148 -0.29 12.44 21.83
CA GLU A 148 1.08 12.80 21.44
C GLU A 148 2.12 11.87 22.09
N GLN A 149 1.95 11.50 23.36
CA GLN A 149 2.84 10.53 24.02
C GLN A 149 2.81 9.14 23.38
N ARG A 150 1.63 8.67 22.93
CA ARG A 150 1.48 7.38 22.24
C ARG A 150 2.26 7.36 20.92
N LEU A 151 2.40 8.48 20.23
CA LEU A 151 3.16 8.56 18.98
C LEU A 151 4.62 8.14 19.14
N HIS A 152 5.20 8.23 20.33
CA HIS A 152 6.59 7.81 20.61
C HIS A 152 6.74 6.31 20.89
N GLN A 153 5.65 5.54 20.90
CA GLN A 153 5.72 4.10 21.09
C GLN A 153 6.33 3.40 19.86
N ALA A 154 6.97 2.26 20.09
CA ALA A 154 7.67 1.51 19.06
C ALA A 154 6.79 1.19 17.84
N VAL A 155 5.52 0.83 18.04
CA VAL A 155 4.59 0.48 16.95
C VAL A 155 4.24 1.68 16.06
N TYR A 156 4.14 2.89 16.63
CA TYR A 156 3.92 4.11 15.85
C TYR A 156 5.18 4.53 15.10
N ILE A 157 6.36 4.34 15.68
CA ILE A 157 7.65 4.57 15.02
C ILE A 157 7.82 3.62 13.83
N GLU A 158 7.54 2.33 14.03
CA GLU A 158 7.58 1.30 12.99
C GLU A 158 6.61 1.63 11.85
N ALA A 159 5.34 1.91 12.17
CA ALA A 159 4.34 2.27 11.17
C ALA A 159 4.76 3.50 10.35
N ARG A 160 5.29 4.55 11.00
CA ARG A 160 5.82 5.74 10.30
C ARG A 160 7.01 5.40 9.41
N GLY A 161 7.95 4.59 9.90
CA GLY A 161 9.11 4.15 9.12
C GLY A 161 8.74 3.38 7.85
N LEU A 162 7.62 2.66 7.87
CA LEU A 162 7.08 1.94 6.71
C LEU A 162 6.22 2.82 5.81
N LEU A 163 5.46 3.77 6.37
CA LEU A 163 4.55 4.61 5.60
C LEU A 163 5.24 5.77 4.87
N LEU A 164 6.37 6.28 5.36
CA LEU A 164 7.15 7.31 4.65
C LEU A 164 7.57 6.86 3.25
N PRO A 165 8.26 5.71 3.05
CA PRO A 165 8.57 5.26 1.70
C PRO A 165 7.31 4.93 0.90
N ALA A 166 6.23 4.45 1.54
CA ALA A 166 4.96 4.21 0.85
C ALA A 166 4.42 5.49 0.21
N THR A 167 4.35 6.59 0.97
CA THR A 167 3.87 7.89 0.46
C THR A 167 4.79 8.46 -0.60
N ASP A 168 6.11 8.33 -0.44
CA ASP A 168 7.08 8.89 -1.40
C ASP A 168 6.99 8.18 -2.77
N TYR A 169 6.95 6.84 -2.78
CA TYR A 169 6.84 6.08 -4.03
C TYR A 169 5.48 6.26 -4.70
N LEU A 170 4.38 6.28 -3.93
CA LEU A 170 3.04 6.49 -4.49
C LEU A 170 2.84 7.91 -4.99
N GLN A 171 3.36 8.93 -4.30
CA GLN A 171 3.34 10.30 -4.78
C GLN A 171 4.12 10.45 -6.09
N ARG A 172 5.31 9.83 -6.17
CA ARG A 172 6.07 9.81 -7.43
C ARG A 172 5.32 9.08 -8.54
N ALA A 173 4.67 7.95 -8.24
CA ALA A 173 3.84 7.23 -9.21
C ALA A 173 2.70 8.11 -9.74
N VAL A 174 1.99 8.83 -8.87
CA VAL A 174 0.92 9.77 -9.27
C VAL A 174 1.47 10.89 -10.14
N TYR A 175 2.59 11.50 -9.75
CA TYR A 175 3.24 12.55 -10.53
C TYR A 175 3.57 12.07 -11.96
N VAL A 176 4.28 10.94 -12.05
CA VAL A 176 4.68 10.36 -13.34
C VAL A 176 3.47 9.94 -14.18
N ALA A 177 2.45 9.34 -13.56
CA ALA A 177 1.22 8.95 -14.25
C ALA A 177 0.42 10.15 -14.77
N THR A 178 0.46 11.27 -14.05
CA THR A 178 -0.17 12.54 -14.47
C THR A 178 0.56 13.11 -15.68
N GLU A 179 1.89 13.17 -15.65
CA GLU A 179 2.71 13.62 -16.79
C GLU A 179 2.52 12.74 -18.04
N GLN A 180 2.33 11.44 -17.85
CA GLN A 180 2.09 10.48 -18.94
C GLN A 180 0.61 10.38 -19.36
N GLY A 181 -0.32 11.02 -18.65
CA GLY A 181 -1.76 10.94 -18.93
C GLY A 181 -2.38 9.55 -18.67
N VAL A 182 -1.75 8.72 -17.84
CA VAL A 182 -2.17 7.34 -17.51
C VAL A 182 -2.61 7.21 -16.04
N VAL A 183 -2.98 8.32 -15.39
CA VAL A 183 -3.43 8.30 -14.00
C VAL A 183 -4.71 7.47 -13.86
N THR A 184 -4.77 6.64 -12.82
CA THR A 184 -5.92 5.79 -12.54
C THR A 184 -6.50 6.11 -11.17
N GLY A 185 -7.82 5.96 -11.02
CA GLY A 185 -8.48 6.14 -9.74
C GLY A 185 -7.97 5.16 -8.67
N HIS A 186 -7.55 3.95 -9.09
CA HIS A 186 -6.93 2.97 -8.19
C HIS A 186 -5.61 3.46 -7.60
N LEU A 187 -4.72 4.01 -8.44
CA LEU A 187 -3.45 4.60 -7.98
C LEU A 187 -3.71 5.77 -7.03
N LEU A 188 -4.62 6.67 -7.38
CA LEU A 188 -4.98 7.83 -6.55
C LEU A 188 -5.55 7.40 -5.20
N SER A 189 -6.43 6.40 -5.17
CA SER A 189 -7.00 5.89 -3.92
C SER A 189 -5.96 5.23 -3.04
N MET A 190 -5.04 4.45 -3.62
CA MET A 190 -3.94 3.82 -2.88
C MET A 190 -2.98 4.86 -2.31
N ALA A 191 -2.65 5.90 -3.09
CA ALA A 191 -1.88 7.03 -2.60
C ALA A 191 -2.61 7.73 -1.44
N ALA A 192 -3.91 8.00 -1.58
CA ALA A 192 -4.71 8.60 -0.53
C ALA A 192 -4.67 7.78 0.78
N GLU A 193 -4.85 6.45 0.69
CA GLU A 193 -4.80 5.55 1.85
C GLU A 193 -3.46 5.62 2.60
N ALA A 194 -2.34 5.68 1.86
CA ALA A 194 -1.02 5.83 2.47
C ALA A 194 -0.87 7.17 3.20
N PHE A 195 -1.30 8.27 2.58
CA PHE A 195 -1.27 9.61 3.17
C PHE A 195 -2.21 9.73 4.38
N MET A 196 -3.42 9.15 4.32
CA MET A 196 -4.36 9.08 5.45
C MET A 196 -3.74 8.32 6.62
N SER A 197 -3.18 7.14 6.34
CA SER A 197 -2.56 6.29 7.36
C SER A 197 -1.40 7.00 8.03
N LEU A 198 -0.55 7.68 7.27
CA LEU A 198 0.57 8.47 7.81
C LEU A 198 0.08 9.67 8.62
N GLY A 199 -0.97 10.35 8.17
CA GLY A 199 -1.60 11.46 8.90
C GLY A 199 -2.14 11.03 10.26
N ASN A 200 -2.81 9.88 10.34
CA ASN A 200 -3.39 9.34 11.58
C ASN A 200 -2.34 9.05 12.67
N ILE A 201 -1.10 8.74 12.28
CA ILE A 201 -0.01 8.40 13.20
C ILE A 201 1.05 9.49 13.31
N THR A 202 0.75 10.69 12.80
CA THR A 202 1.59 11.88 12.90
C THR A 202 0.96 12.87 13.89
N SER A 203 1.81 13.64 14.57
CA SER A 203 1.38 14.72 15.48
C SER A 203 0.34 15.63 14.82
N VAL A 204 -0.64 16.07 15.62
CA VAL A 204 -1.72 16.96 15.18
C VAL A 204 -1.17 18.29 14.64
N MET A 205 0.02 18.68 15.09
CA MET A 205 0.68 19.90 14.63
C MET A 205 1.26 19.79 13.22
N ALA A 206 1.46 18.57 12.71
CA ALA A 206 2.14 18.30 11.44
C ALA A 206 1.32 17.43 10.46
N ASN A 207 0.22 16.84 10.90
CA ASN A 207 -0.55 15.89 10.10
C ASN A 207 -1.41 16.52 9.00
N GLY A 208 -1.73 17.82 9.12
CA GLY A 208 -2.64 18.52 8.22
C GLY A 208 -2.27 18.39 6.74
N ARG A 209 -0.97 18.49 6.40
CA ARG A 209 -0.49 18.33 5.02
C ARG A 209 -0.78 16.96 4.43
N TYR A 210 -0.74 15.90 5.25
CA TYR A 210 -0.98 14.54 4.79
C TYR A 210 -2.46 14.33 4.49
N PHE A 211 -3.34 14.85 5.35
CA PHE A 211 -4.78 14.80 5.11
C PHE A 211 -5.21 15.64 3.92
N GLN A 212 -4.65 16.85 3.76
CA GLN A 212 -4.92 17.68 2.58
C GLN A 212 -4.56 16.95 1.29
N GLN A 213 -3.37 16.33 1.23
CA GLN A 213 -2.94 15.55 0.07
C GLN A 213 -3.83 14.34 -0.18
N ALA A 214 -4.23 13.62 0.87
CA ALA A 214 -5.14 12.49 0.74
C ALA A 214 -6.51 12.90 0.18
N ILE A 215 -7.10 13.98 0.70
CA ILE A 215 -8.39 14.49 0.21
C ILE A 215 -8.28 14.92 -1.27
N ALA A 216 -7.18 15.58 -1.66
CA ALA A 216 -6.94 15.93 -3.05
C ALA A 216 -6.92 14.70 -3.97
N TYR A 217 -6.24 13.63 -3.56
CA TYR A 217 -6.24 12.37 -4.32
C TYR A 217 -7.60 11.66 -4.34
N LEU A 218 -8.35 11.66 -3.24
CA LEU A 218 -9.70 11.07 -3.22
C LEU A 218 -10.67 11.81 -4.15
N ARG A 219 -10.61 13.15 -4.19
CA ARG A 219 -11.40 13.96 -5.14
C ARG A 219 -11.03 13.60 -6.58
N ALA A 220 -9.75 13.61 -6.91
CA ALA A 220 -9.26 13.24 -8.24
C ALA A 220 -9.63 11.80 -8.63
N ALA A 221 -9.60 10.87 -7.66
CA ALA A 221 -10.02 9.49 -7.89
C ALA A 221 -11.52 9.39 -8.20
N ARG A 222 -12.36 10.10 -7.45
CA ARG A 222 -13.82 10.16 -7.68
C ARG A 222 -14.17 10.75 -9.05
N ASP A 223 -13.38 11.73 -9.52
CA ASP A 223 -13.58 12.36 -10.82
C ASP A 223 -13.07 11.51 -11.99
N THR A 224 -12.40 10.37 -11.72
CA THR A 224 -11.90 9.47 -12.76
C THR A 224 -13.05 8.66 -13.38
N PRO A 225 -13.20 8.63 -14.72
CA PRO A 225 -14.25 7.87 -15.39
C PRO A 225 -14.22 6.38 -15.06
N ASN A 226 -15.39 5.78 -14.84
CA ASN A 226 -15.57 4.36 -14.55
C ASN A 226 -14.86 3.85 -13.28
N TYR A 227 -14.43 4.77 -12.40
CA TYR A 227 -13.86 4.41 -11.11
C TYR A 227 -14.83 4.79 -9.99
N PHE A 228 -14.94 3.93 -8.99
CA PHE A 228 -15.73 4.17 -7.80
C PHE A 228 -14.85 3.98 -6.57
N LEU A 229 -14.89 4.95 -5.66
CA LEU A 229 -14.21 4.81 -4.37
C LEU A 229 -14.84 3.68 -3.57
N SER A 230 -14.03 3.05 -2.71
CA SER A 230 -14.58 2.10 -1.74
C SER A 230 -15.48 2.86 -0.75
N PRO A 231 -16.52 2.19 -0.18
CA PRO A 231 -17.46 2.87 0.72
C PRO A 231 -16.80 3.57 1.91
N HIS A 232 -15.69 3.02 2.42
CA HIS A 232 -14.92 3.62 3.50
C HIS A 232 -14.21 4.92 3.06
N LEU A 233 -13.66 4.95 1.84
CA LEU A 233 -13.00 6.14 1.31
C LEU A 233 -13.99 7.24 0.93
N GLU A 234 -15.18 6.87 0.42
CA GLU A 234 -16.27 7.81 0.18
C GLU A 234 -16.72 8.44 1.50
N GLN A 235 -16.97 7.62 2.53
CA GLN A 235 -17.34 8.10 3.86
C GLN A 235 -16.28 9.04 4.46
N TYR A 236 -15.00 8.73 4.24
CA TYR A 236 -13.91 9.59 4.68
C TYR A 236 -13.91 10.93 3.93
N LEU A 237 -14.07 10.91 2.61
CA LEU A 237 -14.13 12.12 1.78
C LEU A 237 -15.33 13.00 2.17
N ASP A 238 -16.50 12.41 2.40
CA ASP A 238 -17.70 13.15 2.80
C ASP A 238 -17.56 13.78 4.20
N GLY A 239 -16.89 13.08 5.13
CA GLY A 239 -16.71 13.55 6.50
C GLY A 239 -15.62 14.63 6.63
N TYR A 240 -14.49 14.47 5.95
CA TYR A 240 -13.32 15.34 6.10
C TYR A 240 -13.13 16.33 4.95
N GLY A 241 -13.66 16.04 3.75
CA GLY A 241 -13.55 16.90 2.58
C GLY A 241 -13.93 18.36 2.86
N PRO A 242 -15.09 18.63 3.49
CA PRO A 242 -15.54 20.00 3.80
C PRO A 242 -14.57 20.80 4.68
N LEU A 243 -13.77 20.14 5.51
CA LEU A 243 -12.80 20.80 6.39
C LEU A 243 -11.59 21.36 5.62
N TYR A 244 -11.43 20.96 4.36
CA TYR A 244 -10.33 21.33 3.47
C TYR A 244 -10.84 21.95 2.16
N ASP A 245 -12.05 22.53 2.16
CA ASP A 245 -12.61 23.27 1.01
C ASP A 245 -12.13 24.75 0.95
N ASP A 246 -11.64 25.30 2.07
CA ASP A 246 -11.25 26.72 2.21
C ASP A 246 -9.72 26.99 2.12
N VAL A 247 -8.93 26.06 1.56
CA VAL A 247 -7.46 26.20 1.40
C VAL A 247 -7.06 26.19 -0.07
#